data_AF-A0A9D6QAG2-F1
#
_entry.id   AF-A0A9D6QAG2-F1
#
_cell.length_a   1.000
_cell.length_b   1.000
_cell.length_c   1.000
_cell.angle_alpha   90.00
_cell.angle_beta   90.00
_cell.angle_gamma   90.00
#
_symmetry.space_group_name_H-M   'P 1'
#
loop_
_entity.id
_entity.type
_entity.pdbx_description
1 polymer ?
#
loop_
_entity_poly.entity_id
_entity_poly.type
_entity_poly.pdbx_seq_one_letter_code
_entity_poly.pdbx_strand_id
1 'polypeptide(L)'
;MWIQEFLTLFPNATEQVTGKRQDLGGIERQLVRARNTLEVTSADLRVVEESNDWAYAKWWPPLSSGLQGSFKLPENLGQRRSRREAVQVLYEKVRDIEVASVILRFVCPRYFGIISPPVMHLLNLTPKESIETYLTYTEILQTLADHYRMERVADIDMALWTAAQLYISPLYAELTKQMNGDAFFQETRLRNLVANLRLESGVSDRLLFAKVLLDHEHVIAGVIAARAFEDLCRKIAIRLTIPDSKFGYDLVRKIESPRNLRALGITRGDVSEPFRLRNDAVHGDISHREARQLVELVERLHVAVSH
;
A
#
# COMPACT_ATOMS: atom_id res chain seq x y z
N MET A 1 -24.84 -4.86 -4.33
CA MET A 1 -23.46 -4.84 -3.78
C MET A 1 -22.76 -3.68 -4.46
N TRP A 2 -22.37 -2.65 -3.72
CA TRP A 2 -21.95 -1.33 -4.26
C TRP A 2 -20.94 -1.40 -5.41
N ILE A 3 -20.03 -2.38 -5.39
CA ILE A 3 -18.98 -2.53 -6.41
C ILE A 3 -19.53 -2.91 -7.80
N GLN A 4 -20.55 -3.77 -7.86
CA GLN A 4 -21.20 -4.13 -9.12
C GLN A 4 -21.94 -2.93 -9.72
N GLU A 5 -22.56 -2.11 -8.86
CA GLU A 5 -23.26 -0.90 -9.30
C GLU A 5 -22.29 0.17 -9.81
N PHE A 6 -21.12 0.35 -9.19
CA PHE A 6 -20.12 1.25 -9.79
C PHE A 6 -19.55 0.70 -11.11
N LEU A 7 -19.44 -0.63 -11.27
CA LEU A 7 -19.06 -1.20 -12.56
C LEU A 7 -20.08 -0.87 -13.66
N THR A 8 -21.38 -0.98 -13.39
CA THR A 8 -22.43 -0.65 -14.39
C THR A 8 -22.42 0.84 -14.75
N LEU A 9 -21.99 1.71 -13.83
CA LEU A 9 -21.86 3.14 -14.04
C LEU A 9 -20.59 3.56 -14.80
N PHE A 10 -19.64 2.65 -15.03
CA PHE A 10 -18.36 2.96 -15.68
C PHE A 10 -18.47 3.68 -17.03
N PRO A 11 -19.35 3.26 -17.97
CA PRO A 11 -19.49 3.96 -19.26
C PRO A 11 -19.96 5.41 -19.09
N ASN A 12 -20.84 5.68 -18.12
CA ASN A 12 -21.36 7.03 -17.86
C ASN A 12 -20.30 7.90 -17.17
N ALA A 13 -19.58 7.33 -16.20
CA ALA A 13 -18.51 8.04 -15.49
C ALA A 13 -17.36 8.42 -16.46
N THR A 14 -16.98 7.50 -17.34
CA THR A 14 -15.95 7.77 -18.36
C THR A 14 -16.41 8.81 -19.38
N GLU A 15 -17.67 8.82 -19.79
CA GLU A 15 -18.23 9.86 -20.65
C GLU A 15 -18.18 11.24 -20.00
N GLN A 16 -18.53 11.34 -18.71
CA GLN A 16 -18.45 12.61 -17.97
C GLN A 16 -17.02 13.14 -17.85
N VAL A 17 -16.04 12.27 -17.59
CA VAL A 17 -14.64 12.67 -17.37
C VAL A 17 -13.86 12.87 -18.69
N THR A 18 -14.16 12.04 -19.70
CA THR A 18 -13.39 12.02 -20.95
C THR A 18 -14.11 12.65 -22.14
N GLY A 19 -15.41 12.92 -22.03
CA GLY A 19 -16.26 13.32 -23.15
C GLY A 19 -16.61 12.15 -24.07
N LYS A 20 -16.28 10.92 -23.67
CA LYS A 20 -16.41 9.71 -24.49
C LYS A 20 -16.83 8.52 -23.65
N ARG A 21 -17.94 7.91 -24.02
CA ARG A 21 -18.37 6.64 -23.45
C ARG A 21 -17.40 5.53 -23.89
N GLN A 22 -16.89 4.77 -22.94
CA GLN A 22 -15.87 3.74 -23.23
C GLN A 22 -16.44 2.31 -23.29
N ASP A 23 -16.04 1.51 -24.28
CA ASP A 23 -16.26 0.05 -24.37
C ASP A 23 -14.92 -0.69 -24.36
N LEU A 24 -14.34 -0.85 -23.18
CA LEU A 24 -13.09 -1.60 -23.03
C LEU A 24 -13.24 -3.09 -23.36
N GLY A 25 -14.46 -3.64 -23.24
CA GLY A 25 -14.77 -5.01 -23.62
C GLY A 25 -14.69 -5.22 -25.13
N GLY A 26 -15.05 -4.21 -25.93
CA GLY A 26 -14.89 -4.17 -27.38
C GLY A 26 -13.44 -4.34 -27.82
N ILE A 27 -12.53 -3.60 -27.18
CA ILE A 27 -11.10 -3.68 -27.43
C ILE A 27 -10.57 -5.07 -27.01
N GLU A 28 -10.98 -5.56 -25.84
CA GLU A 28 -10.60 -6.89 -25.37
C GLU A 28 -11.03 -8.02 -26.32
N ARG A 29 -12.17 -7.90 -26.99
CA ARG A 29 -12.63 -8.90 -27.98
C ARG A 29 -11.74 -8.92 -29.22
N GLN A 30 -11.17 -7.77 -29.60
CA GLN A 30 -10.23 -7.68 -30.71
C GLN A 30 -8.85 -8.30 -30.36
N LEU A 31 -8.52 -8.39 -29.07
CA LEU A 31 -7.26 -8.96 -28.57
C LEU A 31 -7.34 -10.44 -28.14
N VAL A 32 -8.36 -11.18 -28.59
CA VAL A 32 -8.54 -12.60 -28.23
C VAL A 32 -7.32 -13.44 -28.64
N ARG A 33 -6.71 -13.16 -29.80
CA ARG A 33 -5.49 -13.87 -30.23
C ARG A 33 -4.35 -13.67 -29.23
N ALA A 34 -4.01 -12.41 -28.89
CA ALA A 34 -2.95 -12.10 -27.95
C ALA A 34 -3.20 -12.72 -26.56
N ARG A 35 -4.46 -12.73 -26.10
CA ARG A 35 -4.86 -13.38 -24.84
C ARG A 35 -4.63 -14.89 -24.86
N ASN A 36 -4.99 -15.56 -25.96
CA ASN A 36 -4.88 -17.01 -26.08
C ASN A 36 -3.43 -17.47 -26.25
N THR A 37 -2.62 -16.70 -26.98
CA THR A 37 -1.21 -17.06 -27.24
C THR A 37 -0.24 -16.50 -26.20
N LEU A 38 -0.72 -15.56 -25.36
CA LEU A 38 0.12 -14.73 -24.49
C LEU A 38 1.23 -14.00 -25.25
N GLU A 39 1.04 -13.77 -26.54
CA GLU A 39 2.01 -13.09 -27.39
C GLU A 39 1.39 -11.80 -27.90
N VAL A 40 2.06 -10.69 -27.63
CA VAL A 40 1.63 -9.35 -27.99
C VAL A 40 2.49 -8.85 -29.13
N THR A 41 1.85 -8.35 -30.18
CA THR A 41 2.49 -7.77 -31.36
C THR A 41 2.21 -6.29 -31.49
N SER A 42 2.95 -5.59 -32.34
CA SER A 42 2.66 -4.17 -32.64
C SER A 42 1.25 -3.95 -33.19
N ALA A 43 0.66 -4.93 -33.89
CA ALA A 43 -0.73 -4.85 -34.35
C ALA A 43 -1.73 -4.87 -33.18
N ASP A 44 -1.49 -5.72 -32.18
CA ASP A 44 -2.32 -5.78 -30.95
C ASP A 44 -2.24 -4.45 -30.18
N LEU A 45 -1.06 -3.82 -30.15
CA LEU A 45 -0.88 -2.52 -29.49
C LEU A 45 -1.61 -1.39 -30.23
N ARG A 46 -1.63 -1.40 -31.57
CA ARG A 46 -2.39 -0.43 -32.37
C ARG A 46 -3.88 -0.54 -32.14
N VAL A 47 -4.41 -1.77 -31.97
CA VAL A 47 -5.82 -1.96 -31.59
C VAL A 47 -6.14 -1.22 -30.28
N VAL A 48 -5.24 -1.28 -29.29
CA VAL A 48 -5.43 -0.56 -28.01
C VAL A 48 -5.27 0.95 -28.20
N GLU A 49 -4.23 1.39 -28.90
CA GLU A 49 -3.90 2.81 -29.09
C GLU A 49 -4.91 3.57 -29.96
N GLU A 50 -5.33 2.97 -31.08
CA GLU A 50 -6.11 3.61 -32.15
C GLU A 50 -7.62 3.37 -32.00
N SER A 51 -8.05 2.55 -31.02
CA SER A 51 -9.47 2.22 -30.87
C SER A 51 -10.35 3.44 -30.56
N ASN A 52 -11.42 3.55 -31.34
CA ASN A 52 -12.49 4.51 -31.09
C ASN A 52 -13.39 4.13 -29.90
N ASP A 53 -13.17 3.00 -29.23
CA ASP A 53 -13.97 2.57 -28.09
C ASP A 53 -13.49 3.17 -26.77
N TRP A 54 -12.37 3.90 -26.74
CA TRP A 54 -11.92 4.58 -25.52
C TRP A 54 -11.03 5.79 -25.80
N ALA A 55 -10.55 6.45 -24.74
CA ALA A 55 -9.84 7.74 -24.81
C ALA A 55 -8.33 7.59 -24.54
N TYR A 56 -7.66 6.59 -25.11
CA TYR A 56 -6.24 6.29 -24.86
C TYR A 56 -5.33 7.52 -24.97
N ALA A 57 -5.36 8.19 -26.12
CA ALA A 57 -4.49 9.31 -26.45
C ALA A 57 -4.65 10.54 -25.53
N LYS A 58 -5.70 10.60 -24.71
CA LYS A 58 -5.89 11.65 -23.70
C LYS A 58 -4.96 11.45 -22.49
N TRP A 59 -4.55 10.21 -22.23
CA TRP A 59 -3.93 9.82 -20.96
C TRP A 59 -2.52 9.27 -21.11
N TRP A 60 -2.22 8.59 -22.22
CA TRP A 60 -0.95 7.86 -22.39
C TRP A 60 -0.26 8.17 -23.71
N PRO A 61 1.08 8.06 -23.75
CA PRO A 61 1.85 8.18 -24.99
C PRO A 61 1.56 7.02 -25.96
N PRO A 62 1.81 7.16 -27.27
CA PRO A 62 1.68 6.08 -28.25
C PRO A 62 2.35 4.76 -27.83
N LEU A 63 1.62 3.63 -27.92
CA LEU A 63 2.14 2.29 -27.58
C LEU A 63 3.06 1.75 -28.65
N SER A 64 2.62 1.92 -29.90
CA SER A 64 3.21 1.29 -31.07
C SER A 64 4.60 1.81 -31.41
N SER A 65 4.97 3.02 -30.94
CA SER A 65 6.31 3.59 -31.11
C SER A 65 7.34 3.05 -30.11
N GLY A 66 6.89 2.58 -28.93
CA GLY A 66 7.78 2.11 -27.86
C GLY A 66 8.17 0.64 -27.95
N LEU A 67 7.45 -0.16 -28.74
CA LEU A 67 7.57 -1.62 -28.79
C LEU A 67 7.88 -2.13 -30.20
N GLN A 68 9.14 -2.46 -30.45
CA GLN A 68 9.56 -3.14 -31.69
C GLN A 68 9.36 -4.66 -31.59
N GLY A 69 8.62 -5.24 -32.53
CA GLY A 69 8.44 -6.68 -32.68
C GLY A 69 7.30 -7.28 -31.86
N SER A 70 7.45 -8.56 -31.48
CA SER A 70 6.54 -9.25 -30.57
C SER A 70 7.24 -9.64 -29.27
N PHE A 71 6.45 -9.88 -28.24
CA PHE A 71 6.93 -10.44 -26.98
C PHE A 71 5.92 -11.41 -26.40
N LYS A 72 6.43 -12.43 -25.71
CA LYS A 72 5.62 -13.43 -25.04
C LYS A 72 5.58 -13.15 -23.54
N LEU A 73 4.38 -13.15 -22.98
CA LEU A 73 4.16 -13.10 -21.54
C LEU A 73 4.34 -14.51 -20.95
N PRO A 74 4.79 -14.61 -19.69
CA PRO A 74 4.93 -15.89 -19.02
C PRO A 74 3.58 -16.57 -18.82
N GLU A 75 3.60 -17.89 -18.83
CA GLU A 75 2.44 -18.73 -18.50
C GLU A 75 2.19 -18.74 -16.98
N ASN A 76 1.05 -19.30 -16.55
CA ASN A 76 0.68 -19.44 -15.13
C ASN A 76 0.58 -18.13 -14.35
N LEU A 77 -0.02 -17.09 -14.96
CA LEU A 77 -0.24 -15.76 -14.37
C LEU A 77 -1.08 -15.74 -13.08
N GLY A 78 -1.64 -16.87 -12.64
CA GLY A 78 -2.19 -17.00 -11.29
C GLY A 78 -1.12 -16.95 -10.19
N GLN A 79 0.14 -17.22 -10.52
CA GLN A 79 1.26 -17.15 -9.58
C GLN A 79 1.89 -15.75 -9.56
N ARG A 80 2.16 -15.21 -8.36
CA ARG A 80 2.83 -13.90 -8.18
C ARG A 80 4.15 -13.79 -8.97
N ARG A 81 4.94 -14.88 -9.02
CA ARG A 81 6.21 -14.91 -9.75
C ARG A 81 6.01 -14.67 -11.25
N SER A 82 5.08 -15.38 -11.89
CA SER A 82 4.76 -15.17 -13.31
C SER A 82 4.20 -13.77 -13.55
N ARG A 83 3.36 -13.24 -12.65
CA ARG A 83 2.88 -11.84 -12.77
C ARG A 83 4.03 -10.84 -12.72
N ARG A 84 4.98 -11.01 -11.79
CA ARG A 84 6.19 -10.17 -11.71
C ARG A 84 6.98 -10.20 -13.00
N GLU A 85 7.23 -11.39 -13.54
CA GLU A 85 7.96 -11.56 -14.79
C GLU A 85 7.22 -10.89 -15.96
N ALA A 86 5.89 -11.02 -16.06
CA ALA A 86 5.09 -10.35 -17.07
C ALA A 86 5.22 -8.82 -16.99
N VAL A 87 5.15 -8.25 -15.78
CA VAL A 87 5.32 -6.82 -15.54
C VAL A 87 6.74 -6.38 -15.89
N GLN A 88 7.76 -7.15 -15.49
CA GLN A 88 9.16 -6.85 -15.76
C GLN A 88 9.46 -6.81 -17.27
N VAL A 89 9.03 -7.83 -18.02
CA VAL A 89 9.22 -7.93 -19.47
C VAL A 89 8.65 -6.71 -20.19
N LEU A 90 7.47 -6.26 -19.76
CA LEU A 90 6.84 -5.07 -20.33
C LEU A 90 7.54 -3.79 -19.90
N TYR A 91 7.81 -3.63 -18.61
CA TYR A 91 8.45 -2.43 -18.07
C TYR A 91 9.83 -2.19 -18.68
N GLU A 92 10.61 -3.23 -18.96
CA GLU A 92 11.91 -3.10 -19.64
C GLU A 92 11.81 -2.55 -21.06
N LYS A 93 10.68 -2.79 -21.74
CA LYS A 93 10.43 -2.35 -23.10
C LYS A 93 9.81 -0.96 -23.15
N VAL A 94 8.78 -0.69 -22.36
CA VAL A 94 8.06 0.60 -22.40
C VAL A 94 8.62 1.65 -21.44
N ARG A 95 9.36 1.24 -20.40
CA ARG A 95 9.93 2.10 -19.35
C ARG A 95 8.92 2.97 -18.61
N ASP A 96 7.64 2.61 -18.69
CA ASP A 96 6.52 3.27 -18.05
C ASP A 96 5.55 2.21 -17.50
N ILE A 97 5.30 2.24 -16.19
CA ILE A 97 4.47 1.24 -15.52
C ILE A 97 2.98 1.42 -15.79
N GLU A 98 2.52 2.64 -16.03
CA GLU A 98 1.12 2.90 -16.37
C GLU A 98 0.82 2.33 -17.75
N VAL A 99 1.73 2.58 -18.71
CA VAL A 99 1.65 2.00 -20.05
C VAL A 99 1.72 0.47 -20.03
N ALA A 100 2.63 -0.10 -19.24
CA ALA A 100 2.70 -1.55 -19.06
C ALA A 100 1.39 -2.13 -18.48
N SER A 101 0.77 -1.41 -17.54
CA SER A 101 -0.51 -1.83 -16.93
C SER A 101 -1.66 -1.84 -17.92
N VAL A 102 -1.70 -0.86 -18.84
CA VAL A 102 -2.68 -0.81 -19.93
C VAL A 102 -2.59 -2.06 -20.78
N ILE A 103 -1.39 -2.41 -21.26
CA ILE A 103 -1.19 -3.58 -22.11
C ILE A 103 -1.62 -4.86 -21.37
N LEU A 104 -1.17 -5.03 -20.12
CA LEU A 104 -1.51 -6.21 -19.32
C LEU A 104 -3.01 -6.34 -19.05
N ARG A 105 -3.70 -5.23 -18.80
CA ARG A 105 -5.15 -5.24 -18.55
C ARG A 105 -5.93 -5.75 -19.77
N PHE A 106 -5.56 -5.38 -20.99
CA PHE A 106 -6.31 -5.85 -22.18
C PHE A 106 -5.97 -7.29 -22.57
N VAL A 107 -4.70 -7.69 -22.43
CA VAL A 107 -4.25 -9.03 -22.80
C VAL A 107 -4.67 -10.04 -21.73
N CYS A 108 -4.54 -9.70 -20.45
CA CYS A 108 -4.75 -10.58 -19.30
C CYS A 108 -5.71 -9.96 -18.25
N PRO A 109 -6.95 -9.57 -18.62
CA PRO A 109 -7.88 -8.83 -17.73
C PRO A 109 -8.28 -9.58 -16.46
N ARG A 110 -8.13 -10.91 -16.46
CA ARG A 110 -8.36 -11.74 -15.28
C ARG A 110 -7.43 -11.39 -14.12
N TYR A 111 -6.18 -11.03 -14.42
CA TYR A 111 -5.11 -10.88 -13.42
C TYR A 111 -4.62 -9.44 -13.26
N PHE A 112 -4.97 -8.54 -14.19
CA PHE A 112 -4.41 -7.20 -14.26
C PHE A 112 -5.50 -6.13 -14.48
N GLY A 113 -5.33 -5.01 -13.78
CA GLY A 113 -6.06 -3.75 -13.98
C GLY A 113 -5.11 -2.64 -14.41
N ILE A 114 -5.63 -1.45 -14.71
CA ILE A 114 -4.82 -0.28 -15.06
C ILE A 114 -4.44 0.43 -13.76
N ILE A 115 -3.15 0.54 -13.47
CA ILE A 115 -2.72 1.32 -12.30
C ILE A 115 -3.07 2.79 -12.53
N SER A 116 -3.80 3.39 -11.60
CA SER A 116 -4.21 4.79 -11.71
C SER A 116 -4.20 5.50 -10.36
N PRO A 117 -3.75 6.76 -10.30
CA PRO A 117 -3.74 7.53 -9.06
C PRO A 117 -5.09 7.59 -8.33
N PRO A 118 -6.26 7.73 -9.01
CA PRO A 118 -7.56 7.75 -8.33
C PRO A 118 -7.85 6.46 -7.55
N VAL A 119 -7.59 5.28 -8.14
CA VAL A 119 -7.84 4.01 -7.47
C VAL A 119 -6.83 3.77 -6.36
N MET A 120 -5.55 4.11 -6.58
CA MET A 120 -4.54 4.05 -5.52
C MET A 120 -4.91 4.91 -4.32
N HIS A 121 -5.38 6.14 -4.54
CA HIS A 121 -5.86 7.00 -3.47
C HIS A 121 -7.07 6.41 -2.74
N LEU A 122 -8.06 5.90 -3.49
CA LEU A 122 -9.23 5.26 -2.88
C LEU A 122 -8.83 4.07 -1.99
N LEU A 123 -7.82 3.30 -2.41
CA LEU A 123 -7.29 2.14 -1.68
C LEU A 123 -6.28 2.50 -0.57
N ASN A 124 -5.92 3.78 -0.37
CA ASN A 124 -4.82 4.21 0.49
C ASN A 124 -3.47 3.53 0.17
N LEU A 125 -3.22 3.22 -1.11
CA LEU A 125 -1.98 2.59 -1.55
C LEU A 125 -0.93 3.66 -1.87
N THR A 126 0.15 3.72 -1.07
CA THR A 126 1.28 4.60 -1.33
C THR A 126 2.26 3.97 -2.32
N PRO A 127 2.74 4.71 -3.33
CA PRO A 127 3.78 4.22 -4.24
C PRO A 127 5.08 3.86 -3.51
N LYS A 128 5.70 2.74 -3.93
CA LYS A 128 7.08 2.34 -3.59
C LYS A 128 7.91 2.37 -4.87
N GLU A 129 8.54 1.26 -5.24
CA GLU A 129 9.12 1.04 -6.57
C GLU A 129 8.02 0.70 -7.59
N SER A 130 8.17 1.11 -8.84
CA SER A 130 7.10 1.03 -9.86
C SER A 130 6.51 -0.38 -10.01
N ILE A 131 7.36 -1.40 -10.16
CA ILE A 131 6.93 -2.79 -10.34
C ILE A 131 6.29 -3.35 -9.07
N GLU A 132 6.91 -3.15 -7.89
CA GLU A 132 6.31 -3.62 -6.63
C GLU A 132 4.97 -2.98 -6.35
N THR A 133 4.86 -1.68 -6.64
CA THR A 133 3.61 -0.94 -6.48
C THR A 133 2.52 -1.56 -7.33
N TYR A 134 2.81 -1.87 -8.59
CA TYR A 134 1.83 -2.47 -9.49
C TYR A 134 1.46 -3.92 -9.13
N LEU A 135 2.44 -4.72 -8.68
CA LEU A 135 2.17 -6.07 -8.20
C LEU A 135 1.32 -6.06 -6.91
N THR A 136 1.58 -5.13 -6.01
CA THR A 136 0.76 -4.95 -4.79
C THR A 136 -0.65 -4.51 -5.17
N TYR A 137 -0.77 -3.56 -6.09
CA TYR A 137 -2.05 -3.09 -6.63
C TYR A 137 -2.90 -4.24 -7.17
N THR A 138 -2.35 -5.05 -8.08
CA THR A 138 -3.06 -6.18 -8.70
C THR A 138 -3.46 -7.27 -7.70
N GLU A 139 -2.67 -7.48 -6.63
CA GLU A 139 -3.02 -8.42 -5.56
C GLU A 139 -4.16 -7.93 -4.68
N ILE A 140 -4.19 -6.64 -4.38
CA ILE A 140 -5.34 -6.03 -3.69
C ILE A 140 -6.59 -6.21 -4.55
N LEU A 141 -6.51 -5.91 -5.85
CA LEU A 141 -7.65 -6.08 -6.76
C LEU A 141 -8.09 -7.54 -6.87
N GLN A 142 -7.15 -8.50 -6.92
CA GLN A 142 -7.50 -9.94 -6.93
C GLN A 142 -8.20 -10.34 -5.63
N THR A 143 -7.72 -9.86 -4.49
CA THR A 143 -8.35 -10.14 -3.18
C THR A 143 -9.78 -9.61 -3.13
N LEU A 144 -10.02 -8.42 -3.69
CA LEU A 144 -11.36 -7.87 -3.83
C LEU A 144 -12.21 -8.66 -4.83
N ALA A 145 -11.63 -9.08 -5.97
CA ALA A 145 -12.30 -9.91 -6.96
C ALA A 145 -12.81 -11.21 -6.35
N ASP A 146 -11.95 -11.90 -5.59
CA ASP A 146 -12.29 -13.15 -4.90
C ASP A 146 -13.40 -12.92 -3.86
N HIS A 147 -13.31 -11.85 -3.07
CA HIS A 147 -14.30 -11.51 -2.05
C HIS A 147 -15.68 -11.19 -2.65
N TYR A 148 -15.73 -10.36 -3.69
CA TYR A 148 -16.97 -9.96 -4.36
C TYR A 148 -17.43 -10.93 -5.46
N ARG A 149 -16.72 -12.06 -5.62
CA ARG A 149 -16.99 -13.12 -6.60
C ARG A 149 -17.02 -12.58 -8.04
N MET A 150 -16.11 -11.67 -8.34
CA MET A 150 -15.91 -11.14 -9.68
C MET A 150 -14.77 -11.93 -10.34
N GLU A 151 -14.97 -12.38 -11.58
CA GLU A 151 -14.00 -13.26 -12.24
C GLU A 151 -12.70 -12.53 -12.60
N ARG A 152 -12.79 -11.22 -12.83
CA ARG A 152 -11.73 -10.43 -13.46
C ARG A 152 -11.28 -9.29 -12.57
N VAL A 153 -9.97 -9.18 -12.36
CA VAL A 153 -9.32 -8.02 -11.75
C VAL A 153 -9.67 -6.72 -12.48
N ALA A 154 -9.74 -6.74 -13.82
CA ALA A 154 -10.11 -5.57 -14.62
C ALA A 154 -11.49 -5.00 -14.29
N ASP A 155 -12.44 -5.82 -13.84
CA ASP A 155 -13.79 -5.38 -13.52
C ASP A 155 -13.83 -4.70 -12.13
N ILE A 156 -13.02 -5.18 -11.19
CA ILE A 156 -12.79 -4.51 -9.90
C ILE A 156 -12.12 -3.15 -10.13
N ASP A 157 -11.08 -3.11 -10.97
CA ASP A 157 -10.37 -1.88 -11.34
C ASP A 157 -11.32 -0.82 -11.89
N MET A 158 -12.17 -1.20 -12.85
CA MET A 158 -13.19 -0.32 -13.43
C MET A 158 -14.19 0.17 -12.38
N ALA A 159 -14.70 -0.71 -11.52
CA ALA A 159 -15.64 -0.34 -10.47
C ALA A 159 -15.02 0.65 -9.47
N LEU A 160 -13.80 0.40 -9.02
CA LEU A 160 -13.09 1.29 -8.09
C LEU A 160 -12.74 2.62 -8.72
N TRP A 161 -12.35 2.62 -10.01
CA TRP A 161 -12.12 3.87 -10.72
C TRP A 161 -13.39 4.71 -10.78
N THR A 162 -14.53 4.08 -11.10
CA THR A 162 -15.84 4.76 -11.11
C THR A 162 -16.22 5.27 -9.72
N ALA A 163 -16.01 4.48 -8.67
CA ALA A 163 -16.21 4.93 -7.30
C ALA A 163 -15.34 6.17 -6.99
N ALA A 164 -14.05 6.15 -7.36
CA ALA A 164 -13.12 7.25 -7.13
C ALA A 164 -13.52 8.55 -7.86
N GLN A 165 -14.20 8.47 -9.00
CA GLN A 165 -14.71 9.66 -9.70
C GLN A 165 -16.04 10.16 -9.10
N LEU A 166 -16.89 9.25 -8.65
CA LEU A 166 -18.28 9.58 -8.31
C LEU A 166 -18.55 9.76 -6.82
N TYR A 167 -17.64 9.34 -5.92
CA TYR A 167 -17.95 9.22 -4.49
C TYR A 167 -18.33 10.54 -3.79
N ILE A 168 -17.89 11.69 -4.31
CA ILE A 168 -18.19 13.03 -3.77
C ILE A 168 -19.58 13.53 -4.23
N SER A 169 -20.13 12.98 -5.31
CA SER A 169 -21.38 13.45 -5.88
C SER A 169 -22.58 13.06 -5.00
N PRO A 170 -23.47 14.02 -4.64
CA PRO A 170 -24.68 13.72 -3.88
C PRO A 170 -25.61 12.71 -4.57
N LEU A 171 -25.56 12.63 -5.91
CA LEU A 171 -26.36 11.69 -6.69
C LEU A 171 -26.05 10.22 -6.37
N TYR A 172 -24.82 9.94 -5.92
CA TYR A 172 -24.36 8.58 -5.61
C TYR A 172 -24.11 8.38 -4.11
N ALA A 173 -24.66 9.25 -3.26
CA ALA A 173 -24.42 9.22 -1.81
C ALA A 173 -24.79 7.87 -1.16
N GLU A 174 -25.85 7.21 -1.61
CA GLU A 174 -26.25 5.90 -1.06
C GLU A 174 -25.27 4.79 -1.45
N LEU A 175 -24.75 4.79 -2.69
CA LEU A 175 -23.70 3.85 -3.09
C LEU A 175 -22.40 4.11 -2.32
N THR A 176 -22.02 5.39 -2.15
CA THR A 176 -20.88 5.78 -1.33
C THR A 176 -21.06 5.33 0.12
N LYS A 177 -22.27 5.45 0.68
CA LYS A 177 -22.58 4.98 2.03
C LYS A 177 -22.44 3.45 2.15
N GLN A 178 -22.91 2.69 1.15
CA GLN A 178 -22.72 1.23 1.11
C GLN A 178 -21.23 0.86 1.03
N MET A 179 -20.46 1.53 0.17
CA MET A 179 -19.00 1.34 0.08
C MET A 179 -18.29 1.65 1.40
N ASN A 180 -18.69 2.74 2.07
CA ASN A 180 -18.12 3.13 3.36
C ASN A 180 -18.55 2.21 4.51
N GLY A 181 -19.72 1.59 4.41
CA GLY A 181 -20.22 0.57 5.35
C GLY A 181 -19.67 -0.84 5.11
N ASP A 182 -18.96 -1.07 4.01
CA ASP A 182 -18.37 -2.36 3.68
C ASP A 182 -17.11 -2.62 4.51
N ALA A 183 -17.24 -3.46 5.54
CA ALA A 183 -16.16 -3.77 6.46
C ALA A 183 -14.92 -4.36 5.78
N PHE A 184 -15.09 -5.22 4.76
CA PHE A 184 -13.96 -5.85 4.07
C PHE A 184 -13.18 -4.82 3.25
N PHE A 185 -13.89 -3.93 2.56
CA PHE A 185 -13.25 -2.83 1.84
C PHE A 185 -12.55 -1.86 2.78
N GLN A 186 -13.18 -1.46 3.88
CA GLN A 186 -12.56 -0.56 4.85
C GLN A 186 -11.34 -1.20 5.51
N GLU A 187 -11.39 -2.48 5.86
CA GLU A 187 -10.24 -3.21 6.38
C GLU A 187 -9.08 -3.23 5.37
N THR A 188 -9.37 -3.47 4.09
CA THR A 188 -8.37 -3.44 3.01
C THR A 188 -7.68 -2.07 2.93
N ARG A 189 -8.46 -0.99 2.94
CA ARG A 189 -7.96 0.40 2.93
C ARG A 189 -7.12 0.72 4.17
N LEU A 190 -7.53 0.24 5.34
CA LEU A 190 -6.80 0.45 6.59
C LEU A 190 -5.49 -0.35 6.63
N ARG A 191 -5.49 -1.60 6.16
CA ARG A 191 -4.27 -2.42 6.03
C ARG A 191 -3.25 -1.73 5.13
N ASN A 192 -3.69 -1.17 3.99
CA ASN A 192 -2.82 -0.41 3.09
C ASN A 192 -2.26 0.84 3.77
N LEU A 193 -3.11 1.62 4.43
CA LEU A 193 -2.70 2.81 5.17
C LEU A 193 -1.65 2.46 6.23
N VAL A 194 -1.91 1.44 7.07
CA VAL A 194 -1.00 1.00 8.14
C VAL A 194 0.30 0.44 7.58
N ALA A 195 0.28 -0.31 6.48
CA ALA A 195 1.50 -0.79 5.83
C ALA A 195 2.41 0.36 5.37
N ASN A 196 1.86 1.55 5.10
CA ASN A 196 2.61 2.73 4.68
C ASN A 196 3.16 3.54 5.86
N LEU A 197 2.68 3.33 7.08
CA LEU A 197 3.16 4.04 8.28
C LEU A 197 4.57 3.62 8.70
N ARG A 198 5.25 2.77 7.90
CA ARG A 198 6.62 2.30 8.08
C ARG A 198 6.96 2.06 9.55
N LEU A 199 6.10 1.33 10.29
CA LEU A 199 6.39 0.97 11.68
C LEU A 199 7.64 0.07 11.81
N GLU A 200 8.27 -0.31 10.71
CA GLU A 200 9.57 -0.98 10.65
C GLU A 200 10.76 -0.02 10.48
N SER A 201 10.55 1.25 10.10
CA SER A 201 11.62 2.24 9.89
C SER A 201 12.07 2.89 11.21
N GLY A 202 12.78 2.09 12.00
CA GLY A 202 13.58 2.61 13.12
C GLY A 202 12.77 3.23 14.27
N VAL A 203 13.50 3.86 15.18
CA VAL A 203 12.94 4.41 16.42
C VAL A 203 12.24 5.76 16.17
N SER A 204 12.80 6.59 15.29
CA SER A 204 12.30 7.96 15.02
C SER A 204 10.90 7.97 14.40
N ASP A 205 10.64 7.14 13.38
CA ASP A 205 9.34 7.14 12.69
C ASP A 205 8.23 6.58 13.58
N ARG A 206 8.54 5.60 14.44
CA ARG A 206 7.60 5.10 15.46
C ARG A 206 7.25 6.17 16.48
N LEU A 207 8.22 6.96 16.94
CA LEU A 207 7.97 8.03 17.90
C LEU A 207 7.14 9.15 17.27
N LEU A 208 7.44 9.54 16.03
CA LEU A 208 6.63 10.49 15.28
C LEU A 208 5.18 9.99 15.15
N PHE A 209 5.00 8.72 14.79
CA PHE A 209 3.67 8.15 14.64
C PHE A 209 2.92 8.04 15.96
N ALA A 210 3.58 7.59 17.04
CA ALA A 210 3.02 7.58 18.38
C ALA A 210 2.58 8.99 18.80
N LYS A 211 3.38 10.02 18.52
CA LYS A 211 3.07 11.42 18.82
C LYS A 211 1.82 11.92 18.10
N VAL A 212 1.65 11.57 16.83
CA VAL A 212 0.43 11.89 16.06
C VAL A 212 -0.79 11.18 16.65
N LEU A 213 -0.63 9.95 17.13
CA LEU A 213 -1.72 9.17 17.70
C LEU A 213 -2.14 9.59 19.12
N LEU A 214 -1.33 10.35 19.86
CA LEU A 214 -1.63 10.70 21.25
C LEU A 214 -3.03 11.33 21.41
N ASP A 215 -3.38 12.24 20.50
CA ASP A 215 -4.63 13.01 20.58
C ASP A 215 -5.86 12.23 20.03
N HIS A 216 -5.64 11.04 19.45
CA HIS A 216 -6.70 10.23 18.84
C HIS A 216 -6.88 8.88 19.56
N GLU A 217 -5.80 8.13 19.79
CA GLU A 217 -5.79 6.79 20.36
C GLU A 217 -4.52 6.58 21.22
N HIS A 218 -4.55 7.13 22.44
CA HIS A 218 -3.39 7.16 23.33
C HIS A 218 -2.86 5.79 23.77
N VAL A 219 -3.73 4.78 23.87
CA VAL A 219 -3.30 3.41 24.20
C VAL A 219 -2.42 2.84 23.09
N ILE A 220 -2.82 3.03 21.81
CA ILE A 220 -2.03 2.61 20.66
C ILE A 220 -0.73 3.41 20.58
N ALA A 221 -0.78 4.73 20.80
CA ALA A 221 0.41 5.57 20.89
C ALA A 221 1.41 5.04 21.93
N GLY A 222 0.92 4.67 23.11
CA GLY A 222 1.70 4.07 24.19
C GLY A 222 2.38 2.77 23.77
N VAL A 223 1.66 1.85 23.11
CA VAL A 223 2.21 0.57 22.63
C VAL A 223 3.32 0.78 21.59
N ILE A 224 3.14 1.76 20.69
CA ILE A 224 4.14 2.08 19.67
C ILE A 224 5.41 2.70 20.29
N ALA A 225 5.24 3.61 21.24
CA ALA A 225 6.35 4.19 22.02
C ALA A 225 7.08 3.13 22.85
N ALA A 226 6.34 2.21 23.48
CA ALA A 226 6.87 1.04 24.17
C ALA A 226 7.75 0.19 23.25
N ARG A 227 7.31 -0.11 22.03
CA ARG A 227 8.12 -0.87 21.07
C ARG A 227 9.37 -0.10 20.64
N ALA A 228 9.26 1.21 20.45
CA ALA A 228 10.40 2.07 20.14
C ALA A 228 11.45 2.03 21.27
N PHE A 229 11.02 2.05 22.53
CA PHE A 229 11.86 1.90 23.71
C PHE A 229 12.58 0.54 23.76
N GLU A 230 11.88 -0.55 23.47
CA GLU A 230 12.48 -1.90 23.44
C GLU A 230 13.64 -1.99 22.46
N ASP A 231 13.42 -1.50 21.24
CA ASP A 231 14.44 -1.52 20.19
C ASP A 231 15.61 -0.60 20.52
N LEU A 232 15.34 0.53 21.17
CA LEU A 232 16.38 1.42 21.68
C LEU A 232 17.25 0.74 22.74
N CYS A 233 16.64 0.01 23.68
CA CYS A 233 17.36 -0.77 24.69
C CYS A 233 18.25 -1.84 24.04
N ARG A 234 17.76 -2.52 22.98
CA ARG A 234 18.59 -3.49 22.23
C ARG A 234 19.78 -2.81 21.54
N LYS A 235 19.57 -1.64 20.93
CA LYS A 235 20.66 -0.84 20.33
C LYS A 235 21.70 -0.41 21.37
N ILE A 236 21.24 0.06 22.53
CA ILE A 236 22.10 0.41 23.66
C ILE A 236 22.90 -0.81 24.14
N ALA A 237 22.26 -1.97 24.26
CA ALA A 237 22.91 -3.21 24.66
C ALA A 237 24.07 -3.58 23.73
N ILE A 238 23.83 -3.49 22.42
CA ILE A 238 24.85 -3.73 21.39
C ILE A 238 25.99 -2.72 21.54
N ARG A 239 25.69 -1.42 21.66
CA ARG A 239 26.69 -0.35 21.81
C ARG A 239 27.56 -0.51 23.06
N LEU A 240 26.98 -1.03 24.14
CA LEU A 240 27.66 -1.26 25.42
C LEU A 240 28.28 -2.66 25.53
N THR A 241 28.21 -3.48 24.48
CA THR A 241 28.71 -4.86 24.47
C THR A 241 28.14 -5.70 25.61
N ILE A 242 26.87 -5.46 25.96
CA ILE A 242 26.15 -6.24 26.96
C ILE A 242 25.83 -7.61 26.34
N PRO A 243 26.18 -8.74 26.99
CA PRO A 243 25.92 -10.08 26.46
C PRO A 243 24.44 -10.26 26.10
N ASP A 244 24.18 -10.95 24.99
CA ASP A 244 22.85 -11.09 24.40
C ASP A 244 21.82 -11.43 25.47
N SER A 245 20.97 -10.45 25.75
CA SER A 245 19.97 -10.50 26.80
C SER A 245 18.63 -10.24 26.14
N LYS A 246 17.69 -11.15 26.34
CA LYS A 246 16.29 -10.89 25.97
C LYS A 246 15.86 -9.56 26.62
N PHE A 247 15.11 -8.76 25.87
CA PHE A 247 14.54 -7.54 26.43
C PHE A 247 13.67 -7.91 27.64
N GLY A 248 13.86 -7.19 28.74
CA GLY A 248 13.22 -7.44 30.01
C GLY A 248 13.97 -6.76 31.15
N TYR A 249 13.52 -7.02 32.37
CA TYR A 249 14.07 -6.40 33.58
C TYR A 249 15.60 -6.54 33.70
N ASP A 250 16.15 -7.71 33.37
CA ASP A 250 17.59 -7.95 33.45
C ASP A 250 18.40 -7.09 32.49
N LEU A 251 17.90 -6.89 31.26
CA LEU A 251 18.58 -6.02 30.29
C LEU A 251 18.57 -4.57 30.79
N VAL A 252 17.41 -4.10 31.25
CA VAL A 252 17.25 -2.74 31.80
C VAL A 252 18.20 -2.54 32.97
N ARG A 253 18.26 -3.47 33.92
CA ARG A 253 19.18 -3.42 35.06
C ARG A 253 20.66 -3.36 34.65
N LYS A 254 21.06 -4.06 33.57
CA LYS A 254 22.43 -3.99 33.04
C LYS A 254 22.71 -2.63 32.39
N ILE A 255 21.76 -2.05 31.67
CA ILE A 255 21.86 -0.69 31.12
C ILE A 255 21.98 0.34 32.25
N GLU A 256 21.22 0.17 33.34
CA GLU A 256 21.22 1.04 34.53
C GLU A 256 22.50 0.96 35.39
N SER A 257 23.50 0.17 35.02
CA SER A 257 24.74 0.13 35.80
C SER A 257 25.44 1.50 35.80
N PRO A 258 26.03 1.96 36.93
CA PRO A 258 26.63 3.29 37.02
C PRO A 258 27.75 3.56 36.00
N ARG A 259 28.39 2.51 35.49
CA ARG A 259 29.38 2.60 34.40
C ARG A 259 28.70 2.93 33.08
N ASN A 260 27.63 2.22 32.76
CA ASN A 260 26.91 2.34 31.48
C ASN A 260 26.13 3.66 31.39
N LEU A 261 25.46 4.06 32.48
CA LEU A 261 24.80 5.37 32.58
C LEU A 261 25.76 6.52 32.30
N ARG A 262 26.95 6.49 32.92
CA ARG A 262 28.02 7.49 32.67
C ARG A 262 28.54 7.45 31.24
N ALA A 263 28.72 6.26 30.67
CA ALA A 263 29.20 6.11 29.29
C ALA A 263 28.20 6.66 28.24
N LEU A 264 26.90 6.63 28.55
CA LEU A 264 25.84 7.14 27.68
C LEU A 264 25.43 8.58 27.98
N GLY A 265 25.91 9.18 29.09
CA GLY A 265 25.48 10.50 29.52
C GLY A 265 24.01 10.58 29.94
N ILE A 266 23.42 9.47 30.40
CA ILE A 266 22.01 9.40 30.82
C ILE A 266 21.87 9.06 32.30
N THR A 267 20.70 9.28 32.86
CA THR A 267 20.35 8.95 34.24
C THR A 267 19.58 7.62 34.32
N ARG A 268 19.46 7.06 35.54
CA ARG A 268 18.62 5.89 35.77
C ARG A 268 17.14 6.17 35.42
N GLY A 269 16.67 7.39 35.65
CA GLY A 269 15.29 7.81 35.34
C GLY A 269 14.98 7.74 33.85
N ASP A 270 15.98 7.99 33.00
CA ASP A 270 15.83 7.93 31.53
C ASP A 270 15.59 6.50 31.01
N VAL A 271 15.75 5.47 31.84
CA VAL A 271 15.57 4.06 31.46
C VAL A 271 14.48 3.39 32.31
N SER A 272 14.49 3.59 33.63
CA SER A 272 13.53 2.97 34.56
C SER A 272 12.09 3.46 34.37
N GLU A 273 11.90 4.76 34.19
CA GLU A 273 10.55 5.34 34.06
C GLU A 273 9.88 4.94 32.72
N PRO A 274 10.57 4.99 31.56
CA PRO A 274 10.04 4.42 30.33
C PRO A 274 9.77 2.92 30.43
N PHE A 275 10.58 2.15 31.17
CA PHE A 275 10.34 0.72 31.35
C PHE A 275 9.06 0.44 32.14
N ARG A 276 8.79 1.21 33.20
CA ARG A 276 7.52 1.13 33.94
C ARG A 276 6.34 1.46 33.03
N LEU A 277 6.36 2.65 32.41
CA LEU A 277 5.30 3.13 31.53
C LEU A 277 5.07 2.19 30.33
N ARG A 278 6.12 1.57 29.81
CA ARG A 278 6.02 0.53 28.77
C ARG A 278 5.22 -0.67 29.23
N ASN A 279 5.36 -1.12 30.49
CA ASN A 279 4.57 -2.24 30.99
C ASN A 279 3.09 -1.86 31.07
N ASP A 280 2.80 -0.66 31.58
CA ASP A 280 1.42 -0.15 31.64
C ASP A 280 0.81 -0.05 30.22
N ALA A 281 1.59 0.41 29.23
CA ALA A 281 1.17 0.47 27.83
C ALA A 281 0.87 -0.91 27.22
N VAL A 282 1.74 -1.89 27.44
CA VAL A 282 1.58 -3.25 26.87
C VAL A 282 0.40 -4.00 27.50
N HIS A 283 0.02 -3.64 28.72
CA HIS A 283 -1.16 -4.18 29.40
C HIS A 283 -2.45 -3.41 29.10
N GLY A 284 -2.37 -2.28 28.38
CA GLY A 284 -3.53 -1.47 28.01
C GLY A 284 -4.01 -0.52 29.11
N ASP A 285 -3.24 -0.36 30.19
CA ASP A 285 -3.61 0.40 31.40
C ASP A 285 -3.04 1.83 31.39
N ILE A 286 -2.40 2.25 30.30
CA ILE A 286 -1.73 3.55 30.23
C ILE A 286 -2.72 4.70 30.03
N SER A 287 -2.66 5.72 30.89
CA SER A 287 -3.45 6.94 30.69
C SER A 287 -2.89 7.81 29.56
N HIS A 288 -3.71 8.72 29.01
CA HIS A 288 -3.26 9.67 27.98
C HIS A 288 -2.02 10.48 28.42
N ARG A 289 -1.98 10.92 29.69
CA ARG A 289 -0.83 11.65 30.26
C ARG A 289 0.42 10.79 30.28
N GLU A 290 0.28 9.54 30.69
CA GLU A 290 1.39 8.58 30.78
C GLU A 290 1.89 8.17 29.39
N ALA A 291 1.01 8.01 28.41
CA ALA A 291 1.39 7.72 27.03
C ALA A 291 2.21 8.89 26.44
N ARG A 292 1.80 10.13 26.69
CA ARG A 292 2.56 11.32 26.30
C ARG A 292 3.93 11.36 26.98
N GLN A 293 3.98 11.10 28.29
CA GLN A 293 5.22 11.03 29.05
C GLN A 293 6.15 9.93 28.50
N LEU A 294 5.63 8.77 28.15
CA LEU A 294 6.40 7.68 27.54
C LEU A 294 7.02 8.12 26.21
N VAL A 295 6.24 8.72 25.30
CA VAL A 295 6.75 9.23 24.01
C VAL A 295 7.90 10.22 24.24
N GLU A 296 7.70 11.22 25.11
CA GLU A 296 8.70 12.25 25.39
C GLU A 296 9.99 11.67 25.99
N LEU A 297 9.88 10.73 26.93
CA LEU A 297 11.05 10.10 27.54
C LEU A 297 11.84 9.27 26.53
N VAL A 298 11.15 8.51 25.66
CA VAL A 298 11.81 7.67 24.66
C VAL A 298 12.43 8.53 23.56
N GLU A 299 11.83 9.66 23.19
CA GLU A 299 12.45 10.68 22.31
C GLU A 299 13.75 11.21 22.93
N ARG A 300 13.74 11.60 24.21
CA ARG A 300 14.95 12.09 24.89
C ARG A 300 16.05 11.03 24.94
N LEU A 301 15.70 9.80 25.31
CA LEU A 301 16.65 8.69 25.34
C LEU A 301 17.21 8.42 23.94
N HIS A 302 16.38 8.48 22.90
CA HIS A 302 16.81 8.26 21.52
C HIS A 302 17.85 9.29 21.07
N VAL A 303 17.62 10.58 21.37
CA VAL A 303 18.58 11.65 21.09
C VAL A 303 19.89 11.41 21.83
N ALA A 304 19.83 11.08 23.13
CA ALA A 304 21.03 10.88 23.96
C ALA A 304 21.93 9.74 23.45
N VAL A 305 21.36 8.67 22.91
CA VAL A 305 22.13 7.48 22.49
C VAL A 305 22.39 7.40 20.98
N SER A 306 21.95 8.39 20.20
CA SER A 306 22.25 8.50 18.76
C SER A 306 23.50 9.34 18.47
N HIS A 307 24.03 10.03 19.48
CA HIS A 307 25.31 10.75 19.48
C HIS A 307 26.39 9.95 20.24
#